data_AF-A0A958VZU6-F1
#
_entry.id   AF-A0A958VZU6-F1
#
_cell.length_a   1.000
_cell.length_b   1.000
_cell.length_c   1.000
_cell.angle_alpha   90.00
_cell.angle_beta   90.00
_cell.angle_gamma   90.00
#
_symmetry.space_group_name_H-M   'P 1'
#
loop_
_entity.id
_entity.type
_entity.pdbx_description
1 polymer ?
#
loop_
_entity_poly.entity_id
_entity_poly.type
_entity_poly.pdbx_seq_one_letter_code
_entity_poly.pdbx_strand_id
1 'polypeptide(L)'
;IAFLLLAYLLACSSVERNKMLMIHERMKAELVLKIAEQDTIRQEHDKIVEAHKELIDSADPDFKLMEARHQLIIDKYNLMDRLHNQILKKHQIIENRHASMDPTDQTLIDDHTQMEEEYRTIEADHENMERDFHIMDQDHLRAIEKAMRKR
;
A
#
# COMPACT_ATOMS: atom_id res chain seq x y z
N ILE A 1 19.51 -45.72 -5.04
CA ILE A 1 19.87 -44.51 -5.80
C ILE A 1 18.62 -43.75 -6.25
N ALA A 2 17.67 -44.37 -6.96
CA ALA A 2 16.41 -43.71 -7.37
C ALA A 2 15.55 -43.13 -6.22
N PHE A 3 15.43 -43.86 -5.09
CA PHE A 3 14.70 -43.38 -3.90
C PHE A 3 15.37 -42.17 -3.20
N LEU A 4 16.71 -42.10 -3.21
CA LEU A 4 17.46 -40.98 -2.62
C LEU A 4 17.38 -39.74 -3.50
N LEU A 5 17.37 -39.91 -4.83
CA LEU A 5 17.18 -38.81 -5.78
C LEU A 5 15.76 -38.23 -5.70
N LEU A 6 14.74 -39.08 -5.56
CA LEU A 6 13.34 -38.63 -5.41
C LEU A 6 13.13 -37.89 -4.08
N ALA A 7 13.71 -38.38 -2.98
CA ALA A 7 13.69 -37.70 -1.69
C ALA A 7 14.47 -36.37 -1.71
N TYR A 8 15.59 -36.30 -2.42
CA TYR A 8 16.36 -35.06 -2.59
C TYR A 8 15.63 -34.03 -3.44
N LEU A 9 14.93 -34.45 -4.52
CA LEU A 9 14.07 -33.58 -5.34
C LEU A 9 12.84 -33.08 -4.56
N LEU A 10 12.21 -33.93 -3.75
CA LEU A 10 11.12 -33.53 -2.84
C LEU A 10 11.59 -32.60 -1.72
N ALA A 11 12.80 -32.82 -1.19
CA ALA A 11 13.39 -31.95 -0.16
C ALA A 11 13.82 -30.59 -0.73
N CYS A 12 14.40 -30.56 -1.93
CA CYS A 12 14.82 -29.33 -2.62
C CYS A 12 13.59 -28.44 -2.89
N SER A 13 12.54 -29.01 -3.49
CA SER A 13 11.27 -28.31 -3.69
C SER A 13 10.60 -27.86 -2.38
N SER A 14 10.82 -28.55 -1.25
CA SER A 14 10.33 -28.10 0.07
C SER A 14 11.10 -26.89 0.63
N VAL A 15 12.41 -26.79 0.39
CA VAL A 15 13.23 -25.68 0.88
C VAL A 15 12.95 -24.42 0.06
N GLU A 16 12.82 -24.53 -1.25
CA GLU A 16 12.37 -23.42 -2.10
C GLU A 16 10.96 -22.96 -1.72
N ARG A 17 10.01 -23.88 -1.54
CA ARG A 17 8.65 -23.54 -1.07
C ARG A 17 8.65 -22.84 0.29
N ASN A 18 9.44 -23.31 1.25
CA ASN A 18 9.53 -22.69 2.57
C ASN A 18 10.15 -21.28 2.53
N LYS A 19 11.18 -21.05 1.70
CA LYS A 19 11.77 -19.72 1.52
C LYS A 19 10.76 -18.74 0.93
N MET A 20 10.01 -19.17 -0.09
CA MET A 20 8.97 -18.37 -0.70
C MET A 20 7.86 -18.06 0.32
N LEU A 21 7.41 -19.04 1.10
CA LEU A 21 6.41 -18.83 2.16
C LEU A 21 6.86 -17.79 3.20
N MET A 22 8.14 -17.80 3.61
CA MET A 22 8.64 -16.78 4.54
C MET A 22 8.70 -15.38 3.93
N ILE A 23 9.09 -15.26 2.66
CA ILE A 23 9.07 -13.96 1.95
C ILE A 23 7.63 -13.44 1.89
N HIS A 24 6.68 -14.34 1.62
CA HIS A 24 5.26 -14.05 1.51
C HIS A 24 4.64 -13.58 2.83
N GLU A 25 4.87 -14.31 3.93
CA GLU A 25 4.41 -13.92 5.26
C GLU A 25 4.99 -12.58 5.70
N ARG A 26 6.27 -12.32 5.37
CA ARG A 26 6.88 -11.01 5.63
C ARG A 26 6.20 -9.90 4.83
N MET A 27 5.96 -10.10 3.54
CA MET A 27 5.27 -9.11 2.70
C MET A 27 3.85 -8.83 3.20
N LYS A 28 3.10 -9.85 3.63
CA LYS A 28 1.80 -9.65 4.28
C LYS A 28 1.89 -8.78 5.53
N ALA A 29 2.85 -9.07 6.40
CA ALA A 29 3.02 -8.33 7.65
C ALA A 29 3.37 -6.86 7.37
N GLU A 30 4.30 -6.60 6.45
CA GLU A 30 4.67 -5.25 6.02
C GLU A 30 3.47 -4.52 5.40
N LEU A 31 2.69 -5.21 4.57
CA LEU A 31 1.51 -4.62 3.93
C LEU A 31 0.41 -4.26 4.93
N VAL A 32 0.15 -5.12 5.91
CA VAL A 32 -0.82 -4.84 6.97
C VAL A 32 -0.40 -3.64 7.82
N LEU A 33 0.90 -3.54 8.14
CA LEU A 33 1.43 -2.40 8.89
C LEU A 33 1.32 -1.09 8.11
N LYS A 34 1.72 -1.10 6.83
CA LYS A 34 1.60 0.07 5.95
C LYS A 34 0.15 0.52 5.84
N ILE A 35 -0.81 -0.39 5.62
CA ILE A 35 -2.25 -0.04 5.58
C ILE A 35 -2.71 0.63 6.89
N ALA A 36 -2.25 0.15 8.05
CA ALA A 36 -2.64 0.71 9.34
C ALA A 36 -2.04 2.12 9.59
N GLU A 37 -0.78 2.35 9.23
CA GLU A 37 -0.15 3.67 9.30
C GLU A 37 -0.87 4.67 8.37
N GLN A 38 -1.15 4.20 7.17
CA GLN A 38 -1.86 4.91 6.14
C GLN A 38 -3.28 5.33 6.58
N ASP A 39 -4.05 4.44 7.23
CA ASP A 39 -5.36 4.76 7.81
C ASP A 39 -5.30 5.84 8.91
N THR A 40 -4.22 5.84 9.69
CA THR A 40 -4.00 6.85 10.74
C THR A 40 -3.81 8.24 10.12
N ILE A 41 -2.96 8.33 9.10
CA ILE A 41 -2.71 9.59 8.38
C ILE A 41 -4.00 10.11 7.74
N ARG A 42 -4.81 9.24 7.14
CA ARG A 42 -6.11 9.60 6.56
C ARG A 42 -7.04 10.21 7.62
N GLN A 43 -7.16 9.58 8.79
CA GLN A 43 -8.03 10.08 9.86
C GLN A 43 -7.57 11.43 10.40
N GLU A 44 -6.26 11.66 10.50
CA GLU A 44 -5.72 12.96 10.89
C GLU A 44 -6.00 14.03 9.83
N HIS A 45 -5.83 13.68 8.55
CA HIS A 45 -6.13 14.59 7.46
C HIS A 45 -7.62 14.93 7.36
N ASP A 46 -8.53 13.96 7.49
CA ASP A 46 -9.98 14.19 7.48
C ASP A 46 -10.40 15.20 8.56
N LYS A 47 -9.76 15.16 9.75
CA LYS A 47 -9.98 16.15 10.82
C LYS A 47 -9.49 17.54 10.41
N ILE A 48 -8.35 17.63 9.74
CA ILE A 48 -7.78 18.90 9.25
C ILE A 48 -8.69 19.51 8.17
N VAL A 49 -9.15 18.71 7.20
CA VAL A 49 -10.09 19.14 6.15
C VAL A 49 -11.39 19.64 6.75
N GLU A 50 -11.94 18.94 7.73
CA GLU A 50 -13.20 19.36 8.37
C GLU A 50 -13.03 20.67 9.15
N ALA A 51 -11.90 20.83 9.88
CA ALA A 51 -11.55 22.10 10.50
C ALA A 51 -11.33 23.24 9.47
N HIS A 52 -10.89 22.91 8.25
CA HIS A 52 -10.72 23.88 7.17
C HIS A 52 -12.02 24.26 6.45
N LYS A 53 -13.00 23.35 6.34
CA LYS A 53 -14.32 23.68 5.76
C LYS A 53 -14.99 24.84 6.46
N GLU A 54 -14.83 24.95 7.78
CA GLU A 54 -15.35 26.07 8.57
C GLU A 54 -14.68 27.43 8.23
N LEU A 55 -13.54 27.41 7.54
CA LEU A 55 -12.75 28.59 7.18
C LEU A 55 -12.85 28.97 5.68
N ILE A 56 -13.37 28.07 4.83
CA ILE A 56 -13.34 28.17 3.36
C ILE A 56 -14.15 29.34 2.79
N ASP A 57 -15.22 29.78 3.47
CA ASP A 57 -16.06 30.88 2.99
C ASP A 57 -15.33 32.24 2.98
N SER A 58 -14.20 32.35 3.69
CA SER A 58 -13.34 33.53 3.73
C SER A 58 -12.00 33.34 3.00
N ALA A 59 -11.79 32.17 2.39
CA ALA A 59 -10.47 31.76 1.93
C ALA A 59 -10.08 32.34 0.56
N ASP A 60 -8.85 32.86 0.50
CA ASP A 60 -8.14 33.37 -0.69
C ASP A 60 -8.06 32.28 -1.79
N PRO A 61 -8.16 32.60 -3.09
CA PRO A 61 -8.02 31.64 -4.20
C PRO A 61 -6.84 30.65 -4.08
N ASP A 62 -5.71 31.08 -3.51
CA ASP A 62 -4.55 30.22 -3.24
C ASP A 62 -4.92 29.02 -2.34
N PHE A 63 -5.75 29.25 -1.32
CA PHE A 63 -6.17 28.23 -0.37
C PHE A 63 -7.10 27.21 -1.04
N LYS A 64 -8.02 27.67 -1.90
CA LYS A 64 -8.91 26.78 -2.65
C LYS A 64 -8.14 25.88 -3.62
N LEU A 65 -7.08 26.41 -4.22
CA LEU A 65 -6.19 25.62 -5.09
C LEU A 65 -5.39 24.58 -4.30
N MET A 66 -4.87 24.95 -3.12
CA MET A 66 -4.21 24.02 -2.20
C MET A 66 -5.14 22.88 -1.81
N GLU A 67 -6.35 23.19 -1.36
CA GLU A 67 -7.34 22.19 -0.93
C GLU A 67 -7.72 21.25 -2.08
N ALA A 68 -7.88 21.77 -3.31
CA ALA A 68 -8.13 20.93 -4.48
C ALA A 68 -6.96 19.96 -4.78
N ARG A 69 -5.71 20.40 -4.56
CA ARG A 69 -4.53 19.52 -4.68
C ARG A 69 -4.51 18.44 -3.60
N HIS A 70 -4.90 18.79 -2.38
CA HIS A 70 -4.97 17.85 -1.26
C HIS A 70 -6.02 16.78 -1.51
N GLN A 71 -7.19 17.18 -2.03
CA GLN A 71 -8.24 16.22 -2.42
C GLN A 71 -7.76 15.24 -3.50
N LEU A 72 -6.96 15.70 -4.47
CA LEU A 72 -6.36 14.81 -5.47
C LEU A 72 -5.39 13.78 -4.85
N ILE A 73 -4.65 14.16 -3.80
CA ILE A 73 -3.76 13.24 -3.07
C ILE A 73 -4.60 12.19 -2.32
N ILE A 74 -5.68 12.60 -1.65
CA ILE A 74 -6.63 11.68 -1.00
C ILE A 74 -7.23 10.69 -1.99
N ASP A 75 -7.64 11.17 -3.18
CA ASP A 75 -8.26 10.32 -4.19
C ASP A 75 -7.28 9.27 -4.74
N LYS A 76 -6.01 9.65 -4.95
CA LYS A 76 -4.92 8.71 -5.29
C LYS A 76 -4.71 7.67 -4.20
N TYR A 77 -4.69 8.10 -2.95
CA TYR A 77 -4.55 7.21 -1.81
C TYR A 77 -5.69 6.19 -1.74
N ASN A 78 -6.95 6.64 -1.90
CA ASN A 78 -8.11 5.74 -1.94
C ASN A 78 -8.04 4.73 -3.09
N LEU A 79 -7.42 5.09 -4.21
CA LEU A 79 -7.17 4.16 -5.31
C LEU A 79 -6.14 3.10 -4.93
N MET A 80 -5.05 3.50 -4.27
CA MET A 80 -4.01 2.57 -3.80
C MET A 80 -4.54 1.58 -2.77
N ASP A 81 -5.34 2.04 -1.80
CA ASP A 81 -5.96 1.15 -0.80
C ASP A 81 -6.85 0.08 -1.48
N ARG A 82 -7.61 0.46 -2.52
CA ARG A 82 -8.37 -0.51 -3.31
C ARG A 82 -7.48 -1.52 -4.03
N LEU A 83 -6.34 -1.09 -4.58
CA LEU A 83 -5.40 -1.98 -5.27
C LEU A 83 -4.73 -2.94 -4.28
N HIS A 84 -4.30 -2.46 -3.12
CA HIS A 84 -3.79 -3.30 -2.03
C HIS A 84 -4.79 -4.39 -1.63
N ASN A 85 -6.05 -4.00 -1.40
CA ASN A 85 -7.11 -4.95 -1.07
C ASN A 85 -7.36 -5.98 -2.19
N GLN A 86 -7.17 -5.62 -3.46
CA GLN A 86 -7.26 -6.57 -4.57
C GLN A 86 -6.09 -7.57 -4.57
N ILE A 87 -4.87 -7.10 -4.33
CA ILE A 87 -3.68 -7.96 -4.23
C ILE A 87 -3.83 -8.94 -3.08
N LEU A 88 -4.25 -8.48 -1.89
CA LEU A 88 -4.53 -9.34 -0.75
C LEU A 88 -5.57 -10.43 -1.06
N LYS A 89 -6.61 -10.11 -1.84
CA LYS A 89 -7.60 -11.11 -2.28
C LYS A 89 -7.01 -12.11 -3.28
N LYS A 90 -6.24 -11.66 -4.27
CA LYS A 90 -5.54 -12.55 -5.21
C LYS A 90 -4.61 -13.50 -4.46
N HIS A 91 -3.90 -12.97 -3.48
CA HIS A 91 -3.02 -13.70 -2.59
C HIS A 91 -3.74 -14.82 -1.86
N GLN A 92 -4.85 -14.50 -1.18
CA GLN A 92 -5.67 -15.48 -0.47
C GLN A 92 -6.13 -16.62 -1.39
N ILE A 93 -6.46 -16.31 -2.65
CA ILE A 93 -6.84 -17.31 -3.66
C ILE A 93 -5.65 -18.23 -3.96
N ILE A 94 -4.46 -17.68 -4.17
CA ILE A 94 -3.24 -18.46 -4.45
C ILE A 94 -2.88 -19.34 -3.25
N GLU A 95 -2.97 -18.83 -2.03
CA GLU A 95 -2.74 -19.61 -0.81
C GLU A 95 -3.71 -20.78 -0.68
N ASN A 96 -5.00 -20.55 -0.97
CA ASN A 96 -5.99 -21.61 -0.95
C ASN A 96 -5.70 -22.68 -2.03
N ARG A 97 -5.21 -22.28 -3.21
CA ARG A 97 -4.77 -23.20 -4.28
C ARG A 97 -3.51 -23.98 -3.90
N HIS A 98 -2.59 -23.34 -3.17
CA HIS A 98 -1.43 -24.01 -2.57
C HIS A 98 -1.87 -25.09 -1.58
N ALA A 99 -2.81 -24.77 -0.68
CA ALA A 99 -3.32 -25.71 0.31
C ALA A 99 -4.06 -26.90 -0.33
N SER A 100 -4.64 -26.73 -1.52
CA SER A 100 -5.35 -27.79 -2.25
C SER A 100 -4.47 -28.61 -3.22
N MET A 101 -3.16 -28.32 -3.33
CA MET A 101 -2.22 -28.97 -4.29
C MET A 101 -2.67 -28.89 -5.77
N ASP A 102 -3.47 -27.89 -6.14
CA ASP A 102 -4.21 -27.83 -7.43
C ASP A 102 -3.54 -27.03 -8.58
N PRO A 103 -2.23 -26.76 -8.54
CA PRO A 103 -1.50 -26.43 -9.79
C PRO A 103 -0.11 -27.08 -9.92
N THR A 104 0.44 -27.04 -11.14
CA THR A 104 1.87 -27.37 -11.38
C THR A 104 2.76 -26.27 -10.82
N ASP A 105 3.95 -26.64 -10.32
CA ASP A 105 4.89 -25.71 -9.66
C ASP A 105 5.21 -24.45 -10.51
N GLN A 106 5.14 -24.51 -11.85
CA GLN A 106 5.46 -23.39 -12.73
C GLN A 106 4.39 -22.28 -12.73
N THR A 107 3.11 -22.62 -12.78
CA THR A 107 2.03 -21.61 -12.76
C THR A 107 2.03 -20.83 -11.45
N LEU A 108 2.43 -21.47 -10.35
CA LEU A 108 2.60 -20.82 -9.06
C LEU A 108 3.77 -19.84 -9.05
N ILE A 109 4.90 -20.22 -9.63
CA ILE A 109 6.08 -19.34 -9.73
C ILE A 109 5.74 -18.10 -10.55
N ASP A 110 5.01 -18.27 -11.66
CA ASP A 110 4.60 -17.16 -12.52
C ASP A 110 3.63 -16.22 -11.79
N ASP A 111 2.60 -16.77 -11.11
CA ASP A 111 1.65 -16.01 -10.29
C ASP A 111 2.39 -15.21 -9.20
N HIS A 112 3.36 -15.83 -8.53
CA HIS A 112 4.13 -15.18 -7.46
C HIS A 112 5.04 -14.08 -7.98
N THR A 113 5.71 -14.31 -9.10
CA THR A 113 6.60 -13.33 -9.73
C THR A 113 5.82 -12.09 -10.14
N GLN A 114 4.63 -12.27 -10.71
CA GLN A 114 3.74 -11.18 -11.06
C GLN A 114 3.30 -10.40 -9.82
N MET A 115 2.93 -11.09 -8.74
CA MET A 115 2.52 -10.43 -7.50
C MET A 115 3.65 -9.63 -6.85
N GLU A 116 4.87 -10.14 -6.87
CA GLU A 116 6.04 -9.39 -6.36
C GLU A 116 6.30 -8.13 -7.18
N GLU A 117 6.09 -8.18 -8.50
CA GLU A 117 6.20 -7.00 -9.35
C GLU A 117 5.09 -5.98 -9.06
N GLU A 118 3.83 -6.42 -8.95
CA GLU A 118 2.71 -5.58 -8.53
C GLU A 118 2.98 -4.93 -7.16
N TYR A 119 3.52 -5.69 -6.20
CA TYR A 119 3.88 -5.17 -4.88
C TYR A 119 5.00 -4.12 -4.94
N ARG A 120 6.07 -4.36 -5.70
CA ARG A 120 7.16 -3.37 -5.88
C ARG A 120 6.66 -2.06 -6.49
N THR A 121 5.73 -2.14 -7.43
CA THR A 121 5.12 -0.92 -8.00
C THR A 121 4.37 -0.14 -6.92
N ILE A 122 3.58 -0.82 -6.09
CA ILE A 122 2.82 -0.12 -5.06
C ILE A 122 3.72 0.40 -3.93
N GLU A 123 4.79 -0.31 -3.59
CA GLU A 123 5.79 0.19 -2.63
C GLU A 123 6.41 1.50 -3.12
N ALA A 124 6.78 1.60 -4.40
CA ALA A 124 7.29 2.84 -4.97
C ALA A 124 6.22 3.96 -4.98
N ASP A 125 4.96 3.62 -5.24
CA ASP A 125 3.85 4.58 -5.13
C ASP A 125 3.62 5.04 -3.68
N HIS A 126 3.85 4.16 -2.69
CA HIS A 126 3.78 4.48 -1.27
C HIS A 126 4.82 5.53 -0.87
N GLU A 127 6.08 5.35 -1.31
CA GLU A 127 7.15 6.32 -1.06
C GLU A 127 6.86 7.68 -1.71
N ASN A 128 6.22 7.69 -2.89
CA ASN A 128 5.76 8.92 -3.52
C ASN A 128 4.65 9.59 -2.70
N MET A 129 3.68 8.82 -2.20
CA MET A 129 2.59 9.33 -1.39
C MET A 129 3.05 9.89 -0.05
N GLU A 130 3.98 9.23 0.64
CA GLU A 130 4.56 9.76 1.88
C GLU A 130 5.19 11.15 1.68
N ARG A 131 5.87 11.35 0.54
CA ARG A 131 6.42 12.65 0.17
C ARG A 131 5.33 13.67 -0.13
N ASP A 132 4.30 13.29 -0.87
CA ASP A 132 3.16 14.16 -1.17
C ASP A 132 2.44 14.58 0.12
N PHE A 133 2.24 13.67 1.08
CA PHE A 133 1.68 13.96 2.40
C PHE A 133 2.53 14.94 3.20
N HIS A 134 3.85 14.77 3.21
CA HIS A 134 4.72 15.71 3.92
C HIS A 134 4.65 17.13 3.34
N ILE A 135 4.53 17.25 2.01
CA ILE A 135 4.33 18.54 1.35
C ILE A 135 2.97 19.14 1.76
N MET A 136 1.93 18.31 1.81
CA MET A 136 0.58 18.69 2.22
C MET A 136 0.55 19.30 3.63
N ASP A 137 1.24 18.64 4.57
CA ASP A 137 1.38 19.09 5.96
C ASP A 137 2.09 20.45 6.05
N GLN A 138 3.16 20.64 5.28
CA GLN A 138 3.87 21.92 5.22
C GLN A 138 3.02 23.03 4.61
N ASP A 139 2.25 22.73 3.56
CA ASP A 139 1.35 23.70 2.93
C ASP A 139 0.24 24.12 3.91
N HIS A 140 -0.28 23.19 4.71
CA HIS A 140 -1.22 23.49 5.78
C HIS A 140 -0.62 24.40 6.86
N LEU A 141 0.57 24.11 7.37
CA LEU A 141 1.24 24.97 8.36
C LEU A 141 1.43 26.40 7.82
N ARG A 142 1.86 26.53 6.56
CA ARG A 142 2.02 27.83 5.90
C ARG A 142 0.70 28.56 5.72
N ALA A 143 -0.38 27.85 5.36
CA ALA A 143 -1.70 28.43 5.21
C ALA A 143 -2.22 28.97 6.55
N ILE A 144 -2.03 28.22 7.64
CA ILE A 144 -2.38 28.65 9.00
C ILE A 144 -1.58 29.88 9.39
N GLU A 145 -0.25 29.89 9.19
CA GLU A 145 0.56 31.08 9.47
C GLU A 145 0.11 32.31 8.68
N LYS A 146 -0.17 32.16 7.37
CA LYS A 146 -0.67 33.24 6.51
C LYS A 146 -2.01 33.78 7.02
N ALA A 147 -2.90 32.90 7.48
CA ALA A 147 -4.19 33.27 8.05
C ALA A 147 -4.03 34.02 9.39
N MET A 148 -3.10 33.58 10.26
CA MET A 148 -2.83 34.27 11.53
C MET A 148 -2.21 35.66 11.33
N ARG A 149 -1.33 35.84 10.33
CA ARG A 149 -0.72 37.15 10.03
C ARG A 149 -1.68 38.18 9.41
N LYS A 150 -2.82 37.75 8.86
CA LYS A 150 -3.85 38.62 8.29
C LYS A 150 -4.87 39.12 9.33
N ARG A 151 -4.85 38.60 10.57
CA ARG A 151 -5.67 39.05 11.71
C ARG A 151 -4.92 40.11 12.53
#